data_AF-A0A1I0NVL4-F1
#
_entry.id   AF-A0A1I0NVL4-F1
#
_cell.length_a   1.000
_cell.length_b   1.000
_cell.length_c   1.000
_cell.angle_alpha   90.00
_cell.angle_beta   90.00
_cell.angle_gamma   90.00
#
_symmetry.space_group_name_H-M   'P 1'
#
loop_
_entity.id
_entity.type
_entity.pdbx_description
1 polymer ?
#
loop_
_entity_poly.entity_id
_entity_poly.type
_entity_poly.pdbx_seq_one_letter_code
_entity_poly.pdbx_strand_id
1 'polypeptide(L)'
;MGDWKTTLLLAPFIVQLVINLIFYGFPAIMFSGIVPRSLYPKIAWSLPVLIVIYFLLGMAALYYMGISPRPKRGRLLGSAYFALGALGSAWVILQTLAGMETPLLAIAFGIWLTSSIVGILSLWLLEETVPEAAAAAIIAFLGISAFISAATAQWVVTDYYIHVHTNGGMENATVVVEHPIEVSPPNLTNSS
;
A
#
# COMPACT_ATOMS: atom_id res chain seq x y z
N MET A 1 8.42 -11.81 -32.71
CA MET A 1 7.20 -11.15 -32.22
C MET A 1 7.13 -11.42 -30.72
N GLY A 2 7.29 -10.39 -29.89
CA GLY A 2 7.26 -10.57 -28.44
C GLY A 2 5.87 -11.03 -27.98
N ASP A 3 5.83 -11.86 -26.96
CA ASP A 3 4.61 -12.40 -26.37
C ASP A 3 3.84 -11.29 -25.61
N TRP A 4 3.17 -10.44 -26.37
CA TRP A 4 2.45 -9.26 -25.89
C TRP A 4 1.34 -9.62 -24.91
N LYS A 5 0.78 -10.84 -25.01
CA LYS A 5 -0.27 -11.33 -24.12
C LYS A 5 0.32 -11.64 -22.74
N THR A 6 1.44 -12.35 -22.68
CA THR A 6 2.16 -12.57 -21.41
C THR A 6 2.56 -11.24 -20.77
N THR A 7 3.04 -10.28 -21.56
CA THR A 7 3.31 -8.92 -21.06
C THR A 7 2.05 -8.26 -20.50
N LEU A 8 0.92 -8.33 -21.19
CA LEU A 8 -0.35 -7.75 -20.74
C LEU A 8 -0.92 -8.44 -19.49
N LEU A 9 -0.63 -9.73 -19.31
CA LEU A 9 -1.00 -10.51 -18.13
C LEU A 9 -0.16 -10.10 -16.91
N LEU A 10 1.14 -9.87 -17.09
CA LEU A 10 2.07 -9.54 -16.02
C LEU A 10 2.12 -8.04 -15.67
N ALA A 11 1.85 -7.17 -16.64
CA ALA A 11 1.94 -5.72 -16.47
C ALA A 11 1.14 -5.20 -15.26
N PRO A 12 -0.10 -5.64 -14.99
CA PRO A 12 -0.84 -5.25 -13.79
C PRO A 12 -0.12 -5.55 -12.47
N PHE A 13 0.49 -6.74 -12.34
CA PHE A 13 1.28 -7.09 -11.16
C PHE A 13 2.52 -6.20 -11.01
N ILE A 14 3.21 -5.95 -12.12
CA ILE A 14 4.43 -5.14 -12.16
C ILE A 14 4.12 -3.68 -11.82
N VAL A 15 3.05 -3.10 -12.39
CA VAL A 15 2.63 -1.71 -12.11
C VAL A 15 2.33 -1.53 -10.63
N GLN A 16 1.54 -2.43 -10.02
CA GLN A 16 1.23 -2.34 -8.59
C GLN A 16 2.47 -2.55 -7.73
N LEU A 17 3.36 -3.46 -8.11
CA LEU A 17 4.63 -3.65 -7.42
C LEU A 17 5.48 -2.37 -7.44
N VAL A 18 5.66 -1.76 -8.62
CA VAL A 18 6.46 -0.54 -8.78
C VAL A 18 5.88 0.60 -7.97
N ILE A 19 4.55 0.83 -8.05
CA ILE A 19 3.89 1.85 -7.24
C ILE A 19 4.12 1.57 -5.76
N ASN A 20 3.97 0.33 -5.30
CA ASN A 20 4.14 0.06 -3.88
C ASN A 20 5.57 0.33 -3.38
N LEU A 21 6.57 -0.02 -4.18
CA LEU A 21 7.97 0.20 -3.82
C LEU A 21 8.32 1.69 -3.79
N ILE A 22 7.78 2.50 -4.71
CA ILE A 22 7.98 3.96 -4.75
C ILE A 22 7.33 4.65 -3.54
N PHE A 23 6.13 4.20 -3.15
CA PHE A 23 5.34 4.82 -2.07
C PHE A 23 5.49 4.11 -0.71
N TYR A 24 6.47 3.22 -0.56
CA TYR A 24 6.84 2.56 0.70
C TYR A 24 5.66 1.98 1.50
N GLY A 25 4.85 1.11 0.89
CA GLY A 25 3.74 0.47 1.59
C GLY A 25 2.38 1.10 1.33
N PHE A 26 2.14 1.44 0.07
CA PHE A 26 0.89 1.93 -0.48
C PHE A 26 -0.38 1.16 -0.02
N PRO A 27 -0.38 -0.19 0.11
CA PRO A 27 -1.50 -0.92 0.69
C PRO A 27 -1.81 -0.59 2.15
N ALA A 28 -0.85 -0.10 2.94
CA ALA A 28 -1.13 0.30 4.33
C ALA A 28 -2.14 1.45 4.39
N ILE A 29 -2.00 2.44 3.49
CA ILE A 29 -2.96 3.55 3.32
C ILE A 29 -4.30 3.02 2.82
N MET A 30 -4.28 2.11 1.85
CA MET A 30 -5.48 1.48 1.31
C MET A 30 -6.30 0.78 2.39
N PHE A 31 -5.67 -0.10 3.17
CA PHE A 31 -6.36 -0.86 4.21
C PHE A 31 -6.72 -0.01 5.43
N SER A 32 -5.92 1.00 5.80
CA SER A 32 -6.28 1.91 6.89
C SER A 32 -7.48 2.79 6.54
N GLY A 33 -7.61 3.20 5.27
CA GLY A 33 -8.74 4.00 4.79
C GLY A 33 -10.07 3.24 4.78
N ILE A 34 -10.05 1.94 4.47
CA ILE A 34 -11.26 1.09 4.40
C ILE A 34 -11.85 0.83 5.80
N VAL A 35 -11.00 0.73 6.81
CA VAL A 35 -11.44 0.40 8.17
C VAL A 35 -12.17 1.60 8.80
N PRO A 36 -13.43 1.46 9.23
CA PRO A 36 -14.15 2.55 9.89
C PRO A 36 -13.41 3.02 11.14
N ARG A 37 -13.40 4.33 11.39
CA ARG A 37 -12.71 4.94 12.55
C ARG A 37 -13.13 4.33 13.90
N SER A 38 -14.37 3.87 14.01
CA SER A 38 -14.90 3.20 15.22
C SER A 38 -14.32 1.79 15.45
N LEU A 39 -13.89 1.13 14.38
CA LEU A 39 -13.30 -0.22 14.41
C LEU A 39 -11.77 -0.18 14.44
N TYR A 40 -11.17 0.87 13.88
CA TYR A 40 -9.73 1.03 13.78
C TYR A 40 -8.98 0.76 15.11
N PRO A 41 -9.33 1.35 16.27
CA PRO A 41 -8.62 1.07 17.53
C PRO A 41 -8.71 -0.38 18.00
N LYS A 42 -9.72 -1.15 17.54
CA LYS A 42 -9.89 -2.57 17.90
C LYS A 42 -9.13 -3.50 16.97
N ILE A 43 -8.91 -3.09 15.71
CA ILE A 43 -8.36 -3.95 14.67
C ILE A 43 -7.06 -3.43 14.04
N ALA A 44 -6.52 -2.30 14.50
CA ALA A 44 -5.29 -1.70 13.99
C ALA A 44 -4.13 -2.72 13.95
N TRP A 45 -3.98 -3.54 15.00
CA TRP A 45 -2.99 -4.61 15.06
C TRP A 45 -3.12 -5.69 13.97
N SER A 46 -4.30 -5.83 13.36
CA SER A 46 -4.52 -6.78 12.25
C SER A 46 -4.09 -6.22 10.90
N LEU A 47 -3.83 -4.91 10.78
CA LEU A 47 -3.49 -4.25 9.52
C LEU A 47 -2.26 -4.87 8.82
N PRO A 48 -1.14 -5.15 9.53
CA PRO A 48 0.01 -5.81 8.90
C PRO A 48 -0.33 -7.22 8.40
N VAL A 49 -1.17 -7.95 9.12
CA VAL A 49 -1.60 -9.30 8.73
C VAL A 49 -2.45 -9.25 7.46
N LEU A 50 -3.39 -8.30 7.37
CA LEU A 50 -4.22 -8.10 6.18
C LEU A 50 -3.38 -7.77 4.94
N ILE A 51 -2.34 -6.94 5.11
CA ILE A 51 -1.40 -6.60 4.04
C ILE A 51 -0.62 -7.83 3.59
N VAL A 52 -0.12 -8.64 4.51
CA VAL A 52 0.58 -9.89 4.16
C VAL A 52 -0.35 -10.82 3.40
N ILE A 53 -1.60 -11.01 3.86
CA ILE A 53 -2.60 -11.82 3.17
C ILE A 53 -2.85 -11.29 1.76
N TYR A 54 -2.97 -9.97 1.59
CA TYR A 54 -3.13 -9.34 0.29
C TYR A 54 -2.00 -9.72 -0.67
N PHE A 55 -0.74 -9.55 -0.27
CA PHE A 55 0.38 -9.92 -1.13
C PHE A 55 0.49 -11.43 -1.37
N LEU A 56 0.13 -12.26 -0.37
CA LEU A 56 0.08 -13.71 -0.54
C LEU A 56 -0.91 -14.15 -1.62
N LEU A 57 -2.02 -13.44 -1.82
CA LEU A 57 -2.94 -13.71 -2.93
C LEU A 57 -2.26 -13.49 -4.28
N GLY A 58 -1.54 -12.38 -4.45
CA GLY A 58 -0.80 -12.08 -5.68
C GLY A 58 0.35 -13.06 -5.93
N MET A 59 1.09 -13.42 -4.88
CA MET A 59 2.16 -14.41 -4.96
C MET A 59 1.61 -15.81 -5.32
N ALA A 60 0.54 -16.24 -4.66
CA ALA A 60 -0.09 -17.52 -4.94
C ALA A 60 -0.71 -17.58 -6.34
N ALA A 61 -1.26 -16.46 -6.83
CA ALA A 61 -1.74 -16.33 -8.20
C ALA A 61 -0.61 -16.63 -9.21
N LEU A 62 0.51 -15.93 -9.09
CA LEU A 62 1.67 -16.11 -9.98
C LEU A 62 2.31 -17.49 -9.84
N TYR A 63 2.36 -18.02 -8.62
CA TYR A 63 2.84 -19.38 -8.36
C TYR A 63 2.03 -20.41 -9.15
N TYR A 64 0.70 -20.31 -9.11
CA TYR A 64 -0.18 -21.22 -9.85
C TYR A 64 -0.31 -20.92 -11.35
N MET A 65 0.15 -19.76 -11.83
CA MET A 65 0.17 -19.43 -13.25
C MET A 65 1.50 -19.77 -13.94
N GLY A 66 2.62 -19.81 -13.20
CA GLY A 66 3.95 -20.06 -13.78
C GLY A 66 4.73 -21.24 -13.20
N ILE A 67 4.80 -21.39 -11.87
CA ILE A 67 5.69 -22.36 -11.21
C ILE A 67 5.03 -23.73 -11.05
N SER A 68 3.78 -23.77 -10.56
CA SER A 68 2.99 -24.99 -10.41
C SER A 68 1.65 -24.81 -11.13
N PRO A 69 1.61 -25.01 -12.46
CA PRO A 69 0.47 -24.61 -13.29
C PRO A 69 -0.87 -25.24 -12.85
N ARG A 70 -1.72 -24.39 -12.26
CA ARG A 70 -3.13 -24.64 -11.93
C ARG A 70 -3.91 -23.38 -12.31
N PRO A 71 -4.05 -23.08 -13.61
CA PRO A 71 -4.43 -21.75 -14.10
C PRO A 71 -5.77 -21.26 -13.56
N LYS A 72 -6.77 -22.15 -13.40
CA LYS A 72 -8.06 -21.79 -12.75
C LYS A 72 -7.87 -21.26 -11.32
N ARG A 73 -7.02 -21.91 -10.51
CA ARG A 73 -6.72 -21.46 -9.14
C ARG A 73 -5.92 -20.16 -9.14
N GLY A 74 -4.92 -20.06 -10.02
CA GLY A 74 -4.13 -18.84 -10.20
C GLY A 74 -4.99 -17.63 -10.54
N ARG A 75 -5.92 -17.79 -11.49
CA ARG A 75 -6.88 -16.75 -11.89
C ARG A 75 -7.83 -16.34 -10.77
N LEU A 76 -8.35 -17.30 -9.98
CA LEU A 76 -9.22 -16.99 -8.85
C LEU A 76 -8.49 -16.18 -7.78
N LEU A 77 -7.28 -16.60 -7.39
CA LEU A 77 -6.48 -15.89 -6.40
C LEU A 77 -6.02 -14.51 -6.90
N GLY A 78 -5.63 -14.43 -8.18
CA GLY A 78 -5.28 -13.16 -8.82
C GLY A 78 -6.48 -12.22 -8.91
N SER A 79 -7.68 -12.75 -9.18
CA SER A 79 -8.91 -11.95 -9.19
C SER A 79 -9.24 -11.43 -7.80
N ALA A 80 -9.06 -12.24 -6.75
CA ALA A 80 -9.23 -11.79 -5.36
C ALA A 80 -8.23 -10.68 -5.00
N TYR A 81 -6.95 -10.86 -5.37
CA TYR A 81 -5.91 -9.84 -5.22
C TYR A 81 -6.30 -8.51 -5.88
N PHE A 82 -6.63 -8.54 -7.17
CA PHE A 82 -7.01 -7.33 -7.89
C PHE A 82 -8.36 -6.75 -7.45
N ALA A 83 -9.33 -7.58 -7.05
CA ALA A 83 -10.62 -7.08 -6.55
C ALA A 83 -10.44 -6.29 -5.25
N LEU A 84 -9.61 -6.79 -4.32
CA LEU A 84 -9.27 -6.05 -3.10
C LEU A 84 -8.55 -4.75 -3.43
N GLY A 85 -7.60 -4.78 -4.38
CA GLY A 85 -6.91 -3.58 -4.86
C GLY A 85 -7.87 -2.55 -5.47
N ALA A 86 -8.83 -2.98 -6.30
CA ALA A 86 -9.82 -2.11 -6.91
C ALA A 86 -10.75 -1.48 -5.87
N LEU A 87 -11.30 -2.28 -4.96
CA LEU A 87 -12.20 -1.81 -3.90
C LEU A 87 -11.50 -0.79 -2.99
N GLY A 88 -10.27 -1.11 -2.57
CA GLY A 88 -9.50 -0.22 -1.72
C GLY A 88 -9.11 1.09 -2.41
N SER A 89 -8.67 1.03 -3.66
CA SER A 89 -8.36 2.23 -4.44
C SER A 89 -9.59 3.12 -4.66
N ALA A 90 -10.73 2.53 -5.02
CA ALA A 90 -11.97 3.27 -5.22
C ALA A 90 -12.40 4.00 -3.94
N TRP A 91 -12.25 3.34 -2.80
CA TRP A 91 -12.56 3.91 -1.49
C TRP A 91 -11.65 5.10 -1.13
N VAL A 92 -10.34 4.96 -1.31
CA VAL A 92 -9.39 6.05 -1.02
C VAL A 92 -9.58 7.23 -1.97
N ILE A 93 -9.85 6.99 -3.26
CA ILE A 93 -10.15 8.05 -4.22
C ILE A 93 -11.41 8.82 -3.79
N LEU A 94 -12.47 8.13 -3.37
CA LEU A 94 -13.70 8.78 -2.91
C LEU A 94 -13.44 9.68 -1.70
N GLN A 95 -12.64 9.23 -0.73
CA GLN A 95 -12.24 10.07 0.41
C GLN A 95 -11.37 11.25 -0.02
N THR A 96 -10.48 11.06 -0.99
CA THR A 96 -9.58 12.11 -1.47
C THR A 96 -10.34 13.23 -2.17
N LEU A 97 -11.31 12.87 -3.02
CA LEU A 97 -12.22 13.81 -3.67
C LEU A 97 -13.12 14.56 -2.67
N ALA A 98 -13.37 13.96 -1.50
CA ALA A 98 -14.18 14.55 -0.44
C ALA A 98 -13.42 15.52 0.49
N GLY A 99 -12.10 15.71 0.32
CA GLY A 99 -11.37 16.77 1.03
C GLY A 99 -9.93 16.48 1.47
N MET A 100 -9.10 15.77 0.68
CA MET A 100 -7.66 15.69 0.95
C MET A 100 -6.81 16.51 -0.03
N GLU A 101 -5.69 17.04 0.47
CA GLU A 101 -4.83 18.04 -0.18
C GLU A 101 -3.79 17.45 -1.16
N THR A 102 -3.68 16.12 -1.29
CA THR A 102 -2.56 15.47 -2.01
C THR A 102 -2.96 14.88 -3.37
N PRO A 103 -2.78 15.60 -4.50
CA PRO A 103 -3.18 15.13 -5.83
C PRO A 103 -2.37 13.90 -6.30
N LEU A 104 -1.11 13.77 -5.87
CA LEU A 104 -0.25 12.66 -6.25
C LEU A 104 -0.79 11.29 -5.77
N LEU A 105 -1.38 11.26 -4.57
CA LEU A 105 -1.94 10.05 -3.98
C LEU A 105 -3.17 9.58 -4.75
N ALA A 106 -4.05 10.51 -5.15
CA ALA A 106 -5.21 10.20 -6.00
C ALA A 106 -4.80 9.62 -7.35
N ILE A 107 -3.77 10.19 -7.98
CA ILE A 107 -3.24 9.68 -9.26
C ILE A 107 -2.69 8.26 -9.08
N ALA A 108 -1.88 8.02 -8.05
CA ALA A 108 -1.34 6.69 -7.76
C ALA A 108 -2.45 5.65 -7.54
N PHE A 109 -3.51 6.00 -6.79
CA PHE A 109 -4.66 5.12 -6.59
C PHE A 109 -5.49 4.94 -7.87
N GLY A 110 -5.57 5.96 -8.73
CA GLY A 110 -6.19 5.86 -10.05
C GLY A 110 -5.47 4.86 -10.95
N ILE A 111 -4.13 4.88 -10.97
CA ILE A 111 -3.31 3.89 -11.70
C ILE A 111 -3.47 2.50 -11.06
N TRP A 112 -3.50 2.41 -9.73
CA TRP A 112 -3.73 1.15 -9.02
C TRP A 112 -5.12 0.55 -9.31
N LEU A 113 -6.17 1.38 -9.35
CA LEU A 113 -7.52 0.97 -9.72
C LEU A 113 -7.57 0.46 -11.16
N THR A 114 -6.99 1.24 -12.09
CA THR A 114 -6.96 0.88 -13.51
C THR A 114 -6.20 -0.42 -13.72
N SER A 115 -5.02 -0.58 -13.11
CA SER A 115 -4.25 -1.82 -13.17
C SER A 115 -5.00 -3.00 -12.54
N SER A 116 -5.79 -2.79 -11.49
CA SER A 116 -6.63 -3.84 -10.89
C SER A 116 -7.72 -4.32 -11.85
N ILE A 117 -8.43 -3.40 -12.50
CA ILE A 117 -9.46 -3.73 -13.49
C ILE A 117 -8.84 -4.46 -14.68
N VAL A 118 -7.75 -3.92 -15.24
CA VAL A 118 -7.01 -4.56 -16.34
C VAL A 118 -6.49 -5.93 -15.92
N GLY A 119 -5.98 -6.08 -14.70
CA GLY A 119 -5.52 -7.35 -14.13
C GLY A 119 -6.60 -8.42 -14.12
N ILE A 120 -7.80 -8.10 -13.62
CA ILE A 120 -8.94 -9.02 -13.65
C ILE A 120 -9.28 -9.41 -15.09
N LEU A 121 -9.41 -8.43 -15.98
CA LEU A 121 -9.73 -8.69 -17.38
C LEU A 121 -8.67 -9.58 -18.05
N SER A 122 -7.38 -9.25 -17.89
CA SER A 122 -6.27 -10.00 -18.45
C SER A 122 -6.22 -11.44 -17.92
N LEU A 123 -6.49 -11.68 -16.64
CA LEU A 123 -6.52 -13.02 -16.06
C LEU A 123 -7.55 -13.94 -16.74
N TRP A 124 -8.70 -13.40 -17.14
CA TRP A 124 -9.80 -14.19 -17.70
C TRP A 124 -9.84 -14.20 -19.23
N LEU A 125 -9.34 -13.16 -19.88
CA LEU A 125 -9.32 -13.03 -21.34
C LEU A 125 -8.07 -13.65 -21.98
N LEU A 126 -6.98 -13.83 -21.23
CA LEU A 126 -5.72 -14.37 -21.74
C LEU A 126 -5.50 -15.80 -21.24
N GLU A 127 -5.24 -16.72 -22.17
CA GLU A 127 -4.97 -18.13 -21.90
C GLU A 127 -3.49 -18.50 -21.88
N GLU A 128 -2.62 -17.49 -21.72
CA GLU A 128 -1.19 -17.70 -21.74
C GLU A 128 -0.64 -18.24 -20.41
N THR A 129 0.37 -19.10 -20.52
CA THR A 129 1.16 -19.57 -19.39
C THR A 129 2.22 -18.54 -19.04
N VAL A 130 2.41 -18.26 -17.76
CA VAL A 130 3.45 -17.32 -17.32
C VAL A 130 4.81 -18.03 -17.29
N PRO A 131 5.87 -17.45 -17.86
CA PRO A 131 7.22 -18.01 -17.74
C PRO A 131 7.65 -18.13 -16.28
N GLU A 132 8.18 -19.30 -15.89
CA GLU A 132 8.56 -19.61 -14.51
C GLU A 132 9.50 -18.57 -13.90
N ALA A 133 10.53 -18.17 -14.64
CA ALA A 133 11.50 -17.16 -14.19
C ALA A 133 10.84 -15.80 -13.93
N ALA A 134 9.89 -15.39 -14.78
CA ALA A 134 9.16 -14.13 -14.61
C ALA A 134 8.23 -14.20 -13.39
N ALA A 135 7.51 -15.32 -13.21
CA ALA A 135 6.69 -15.55 -12.03
C ALA A 135 7.53 -15.52 -10.75
N ALA A 136 8.63 -16.26 -10.70
CA ALA A 136 9.53 -16.32 -9.54
C ALA A 136 10.10 -14.93 -9.18
N ALA A 137 10.55 -14.17 -10.18
CA ALA A 137 11.04 -12.81 -9.95
C ALA A 137 9.97 -11.90 -9.35
N ILE A 138 8.76 -11.86 -9.94
CA ILE A 138 7.67 -11.02 -9.45
C ILE A 138 7.23 -11.47 -8.05
N ILE A 139 7.15 -12.78 -7.79
CA ILE A 139 6.84 -13.32 -6.46
C ILE A 139 7.85 -12.84 -5.42
N ALA A 140 9.16 -12.89 -5.73
CA ALA A 140 10.20 -12.44 -4.81
C ALA A 140 10.04 -10.95 -4.48
N PHE A 141 9.82 -10.11 -5.50
CA PHE A 141 9.58 -8.69 -5.29
C PHE A 141 8.27 -8.40 -4.54
N LEU A 142 7.20 -9.16 -4.79
CA LEU A 142 5.96 -9.07 -4.00
C LEU A 142 6.19 -9.47 -2.54
N GLY A 143 7.08 -10.42 -2.26
CA GLY A 143 7.49 -10.77 -0.89
C GLY A 143 8.20 -9.61 -0.19
N ILE A 144 9.16 -8.97 -0.86
CA ILE A 144 9.83 -7.75 -0.35
C ILE A 144 8.81 -6.63 -0.11
N SER A 145 7.93 -6.44 -1.09
CA SER A 145 6.82 -5.48 -1.07
C SER A 145 5.89 -5.71 0.13
N ALA A 146 5.57 -6.96 0.44
CA ALA A 146 4.78 -7.35 1.61
C ALA A 146 5.47 -6.98 2.92
N PHE A 147 6.77 -7.27 3.03
CA PHE A 147 7.55 -6.96 4.21
C PHE A 147 7.63 -5.45 4.48
N ILE A 148 7.97 -4.66 3.45
CA ILE A 148 8.00 -3.18 3.54
C ILE A 148 6.64 -2.65 3.96
N SER A 149 5.56 -3.13 3.31
CA SER A 149 4.20 -2.65 3.61
C SER A 149 3.74 -3.01 5.01
N ALA A 150 4.08 -4.21 5.50
CA ALA A 150 3.75 -4.64 6.86
C ALA A 150 4.54 -3.83 7.90
N ALA A 151 5.80 -3.51 7.63
CA ALA A 151 6.61 -2.62 8.47
C ALA A 151 6.02 -1.20 8.50
N THR A 152 5.67 -0.62 7.35
CA THR A 152 4.99 0.68 7.27
C THR A 152 3.66 0.66 8.03
N ALA A 153 2.89 -0.41 7.93
CA ALA A 153 1.66 -0.55 8.70
C ALA A 153 1.89 -0.60 10.21
N GLN A 154 2.96 -1.25 10.69
CA GLN A 154 3.35 -1.20 12.10
C GLN A 154 3.65 0.23 12.57
N TRP A 155 4.30 1.04 11.73
CA TRP A 155 4.50 2.47 12.01
C TRP A 155 3.17 3.23 12.10
N VAL A 156 2.26 3.04 11.14
CA VAL A 156 0.93 3.68 11.13
C VAL A 156 0.11 3.29 12.37
N VAL A 157 0.18 2.02 12.79
CA VAL A 157 -0.50 1.54 14.01
C VAL A 157 0.09 2.16 15.27
N THR A 158 1.42 2.21 15.37
CA THR A 158 2.13 2.79 16.51
C THR A 158 1.84 4.28 16.63
N ASP A 159 1.92 5.01 15.53
CA ASP A 159 1.63 6.44 15.45
C ASP A 159 0.20 6.75 15.91
N TYR A 160 -0.77 5.96 15.43
CA TYR A 160 -2.16 6.08 15.88
C TYR A 160 -2.31 5.91 17.39
N TYR A 161 -1.69 4.88 17.98
CA TYR A 161 -1.79 4.66 19.42
C TYR A 161 -1.09 5.76 20.23
N ILE A 162 0.05 6.29 19.76
CA ILE A 162 0.71 7.42 20.42
C ILE A 162 -0.22 8.63 20.42
N HIS A 163 -0.77 9.03 19.26
CA HIS A 163 -1.64 10.21 19.17
C HIS A 163 -2.97 10.07 19.91
N VAL A 164 -3.56 8.87 19.94
CA VAL A 164 -4.78 8.61 20.72
C VAL A 164 -4.52 8.59 22.23
N HIS A 165 -3.41 8.00 22.70
CA HIS A 165 -3.06 8.00 24.12
C HIS A 165 -2.54 9.37 24.60
N THR A 166 -1.97 10.17 23.69
CA THR A 166 -1.50 11.52 24.00
C THR A 166 -2.69 12.49 24.16
N ASN A 167 -3.75 12.34 23.36
CA ASN A 167 -4.98 13.13 23.50
C ASN A 167 -5.88 12.70 24.68
N GLY A 168 -5.63 11.54 25.29
CA GLY A 168 -6.33 11.05 26.49
C GLY A 168 -5.57 11.22 27.81
N GLY A 169 -4.33 11.74 27.78
CA GLY A 169 -3.43 11.73 28.95
C GLY A 169 -2.57 12.98 29.13
N MET A 170 -2.79 14.06 28.38
CA MET A 170 -2.09 15.34 28.55
C MET A 170 -2.86 16.30 29.46
N GLU A 171 -3.13 15.91 30.71
CA GLU A 171 -3.30 16.87 31.80
C GLU A 171 -1.97 17.16 32.52
N ASN A 172 -0.87 16.46 32.19
CA ASN A 172 0.38 16.60 32.97
C ASN A 172 1.72 16.34 32.25
N ALA A 173 1.74 16.18 30.91
CA ALA A 173 3.02 16.18 30.21
C ALA A 173 3.38 17.64 29.87
N THR A 174 4.35 18.20 30.60
CA THR A 174 5.05 19.42 30.21
C THR A 174 5.59 19.22 28.80
N VAL A 175 4.84 19.76 27.86
CA VAL A 175 5.26 19.91 26.47
C VAL A 175 6.47 20.85 26.50
N VAL A 176 7.67 20.27 26.40
CA VAL A 176 8.81 21.03 25.89
C VAL A 176 8.59 21.14 24.39
N VAL A 177 7.69 22.05 23.99
CA VAL A 177 7.80 22.69 22.69
C VAL A 177 8.99 23.60 22.86
N GLU A 178 10.17 23.12 22.46
CA GLU A 178 11.22 24.04 22.03
C GLU A 178 10.66 24.78 20.81
N HIS A 179 9.89 25.83 21.07
CA HIS A 179 9.87 26.95 20.17
C HIS A 179 11.31 27.45 20.18
N PRO A 180 12.01 27.50 19.03
CA PRO A 180 13.28 28.20 19.00
C PRO A 180 12.98 29.62 19.44
N ILE A 181 13.41 29.96 20.65
CA ILE A 181 13.37 31.33 21.13
C ILE A 181 14.32 32.04 20.19
N GLU A 182 13.77 32.92 19.36
CA GLU A 182 14.55 33.83 18.54
C GLU A 182 15.23 34.80 19.51
N VAL A 183 16.39 34.40 20.03
CA VAL A 183 17.24 35.27 20.82
C VAL A 183 17.74 36.35 19.87
N SER A 184 17.37 37.60 20.16
CA SER A 184 17.90 38.75 19.43
C SER A 184 19.43 38.68 19.40
N PRO A 185 20.08 39.03 18.29
CA PRO A 185 21.54 39.08 18.21
C PRO A 185 22.09 39.88 19.39
N PRO A 186 23.19 39.44 20.03
CA PRO A 186 23.76 40.20 21.14
C PRO A 186 24.06 41.63 20.66
N ASN A 187 23.48 42.61 21.36
CA ASN A 187 23.79 44.02 21.15
C ASN A 187 25.30 44.23 21.37
N LEU A 188 26.06 44.27 20.27
CA LEU A 188 27.43 44.76 20.26
C LEU A 188 27.40 46.29 20.25
N THR A 189 26.86 46.89 21.32
CA THR A 189 26.97 48.32 21.60
C THR A 189 26.92 48.58 23.09
N ASN A 190 28.11 48.74 23.67
CA ASN A 190 28.55 49.91 24.46
C ASN A 190 30.01 49.61 24.89
N SER A 191 31.01 50.10 24.16
CA SER A 191 31.69 51.40 24.38
C SER A 191 32.42 51.49 25.73
N SER A 192 33.75 51.34 25.65
CA SER A 192 34.74 52.11 26.42
C SER A 192 36.02 52.17 25.60
#